data_AF-A0A9P0NIQ8-F1
#
_entry.id   AF-A0A9P0NIQ8-F1
#
_cell.length_a   1.000
_cell.length_b   1.000
_cell.length_c   1.000
_cell.angle_alpha   90.00
_cell.angle_beta   90.00
_cell.angle_gamma   90.00
#
_symmetry.space_group_name_H-M   'P 1'
#
loop_
_entity.id
_entity.type
_entity.pdbx_description
1 polymer ?
#
loop_
_entity_poly.entity_id
_entity_poly.type
_entity_poly.pdbx_seq_one_letter_code
_entity_poly.pdbx_strand_id
1 'polypeptide(L)'
;MNIKKKIINFELNKDDLVDVAQAFGQSQLTVFRASEEAKRRSAVLSHCVFPEMIFAINKMFSYVIEGGKEVLKKILVNIKPGENWNLFQICLTFLQSSGEFLRELYFVESEFKSCILTNEQRALNVSKYLLVEDKQIELKNVINLLKSDSDWKLFKEPIQATEKLCSHIYQTFYKISFRPISFYLEQLEKVKFSKETSDDHRLSPREYIT
;
A
#
# COMPACT_ATOMS: atom_id res chain seq x y z
N MET A 1 -5.36 -25.52 -3.11
CA MET A 1 -3.98 -24.97 -3.04
C MET A 1 -4.04 -23.60 -2.37
N ASN A 2 -3.37 -23.43 -1.23
CA ASN A 2 -3.65 -22.38 -0.26
C ASN A 2 -3.02 -21.04 -0.70
N ILE A 3 -3.70 -20.27 -1.56
CA ILE A 3 -3.26 -18.92 -2.02
C ILE A 3 -2.92 -18.02 -0.83
N LYS A 4 -3.66 -18.19 0.27
CA LYS A 4 -3.37 -17.57 1.56
C LYS A 4 -1.94 -17.90 2.05
N LYS A 5 -1.47 -19.16 1.99
CA LYS A 5 -0.07 -19.49 2.34
C LYS A 5 0.96 -19.01 1.33
N LYS A 6 0.61 -18.78 0.06
CA LYS A 6 1.57 -18.27 -0.95
C LYS A 6 1.72 -16.75 -0.92
N ILE A 7 0.64 -16.03 -0.63
CA ILE A 7 0.62 -14.57 -0.47
C ILE A 7 0.99 -14.17 0.97
N ILE A 8 0.58 -14.97 1.96
CA ILE A 8 0.87 -14.82 3.40
C ILE A 8 1.97 -15.79 3.84
N ASN A 9 2.81 -16.33 2.95
CA ASN A 9 4.16 -16.79 3.37
C ASN A 9 5.03 -15.54 3.65
N PHE A 10 4.47 -14.60 4.40
CA PHE A 10 5.24 -13.81 5.32
C PHE A 10 5.76 -14.83 6.33
N GLU A 11 6.96 -15.35 6.08
CA GLU A 11 7.82 -15.62 7.21
C GLU A 11 8.14 -14.26 7.84
N LEU A 12 7.17 -13.76 8.61
CA LEU A 12 7.36 -12.81 9.72
C LEU A 12 8.36 -13.38 10.75
N ASN A 13 8.81 -14.63 10.57
CA ASN A 13 9.97 -15.29 11.17
C ASN A 13 11.33 -14.71 10.78
N LYS A 14 11.37 -13.73 9.87
CA LYS A 14 12.58 -12.94 9.68
C LYS A 14 12.62 -11.85 10.76
N ASP A 15 13.57 -11.98 11.67
CA ASP A 15 13.84 -10.99 12.72
C ASP A 15 14.30 -9.63 12.13
N ASP A 16 14.78 -9.62 10.89
CA ASP A 16 15.22 -8.40 10.23
C ASP A 16 14.06 -7.63 9.59
N LEU A 17 13.84 -6.41 10.08
CA LEU A 17 12.84 -5.47 9.59
C LEU A 17 13.07 -5.10 8.10
N VAL A 18 14.32 -5.08 7.64
CA VAL A 18 14.68 -4.84 6.23
C VAL A 18 14.06 -5.92 5.36
N ASP A 19 14.25 -7.19 5.74
CA ASP A 19 13.75 -8.33 4.99
C ASP A 19 12.22 -8.36 4.94
N VAL A 20 11.55 -7.98 6.04
CA VAL A 20 10.08 -7.90 6.08
C VAL A 20 9.56 -6.80 5.15
N ALA A 21 10.22 -5.63 5.12
CA ALA A 21 9.86 -4.54 4.21
C ALA A 21 10.09 -4.91 2.73
N GLN A 22 11.18 -5.63 2.43
CA GLN A 22 11.45 -6.14 1.07
C GLN A 22 10.46 -7.23 0.66
N ALA A 23 10.11 -8.15 1.55
CA ALA A 23 9.11 -9.19 1.30
C ALA A 23 7.73 -8.58 0.97
N PHE A 24 7.37 -7.48 1.63
CA PHE A 24 6.17 -6.71 1.28
C PHE A 24 6.23 -6.21 -0.18
N GLY A 25 7.32 -5.58 -0.61
CA GLY A 25 7.48 -5.14 -2.01
C GLY A 25 7.34 -6.29 -3.03
N GLN A 26 7.92 -7.46 -2.75
CA GLN A 26 7.77 -8.64 -3.63
C GLN A 26 6.34 -9.19 -3.66
N SER A 27 5.62 -9.13 -2.54
CA SER A 27 4.22 -9.55 -2.48
C SER A 27 3.31 -8.69 -3.36
N GLN A 28 3.56 -7.38 -3.43
CA GLN A 28 2.84 -6.45 -4.30
C GLN A 28 2.98 -6.86 -5.77
N LEU A 29 4.23 -7.07 -6.21
CA LEU A 29 4.54 -7.48 -7.58
C LEU A 29 3.85 -8.80 -7.97
N THR A 30 3.81 -9.75 -7.03
CA THR A 30 3.13 -11.04 -7.24
C THR A 30 1.64 -10.86 -7.46
N VAL A 31 0.98 -10.03 -6.64
CA VAL A 31 -0.45 -9.79 -6.76
C VAL A 31 -0.77 -9.01 -8.04
N PHE A 32 0.02 -8.01 -8.42
CA PHE A 32 -0.19 -7.29 -9.67
C PHE A 32 -0.05 -8.20 -10.91
N ARG A 33 0.98 -9.06 -10.94
CA ARG A 33 1.14 -10.05 -12.01
C ARG A 33 -0.04 -11.03 -12.07
N ALA A 34 -0.54 -11.47 -10.91
CA ALA A 34 -1.71 -12.34 -10.84
C ALA A 34 -2.98 -11.64 -11.34
N SER A 35 -3.18 -10.37 -10.96
CA SER A 35 -4.30 -9.54 -11.43
C SER A 35 -4.26 -9.32 -12.93
N GLU A 36 -3.09 -9.01 -13.49
CA GLU A 36 -2.92 -8.80 -14.93
C GLU A 36 -3.16 -10.09 -15.72
N GLU A 37 -2.62 -11.22 -15.24
CA GLU A 37 -2.85 -12.51 -15.90
C GLU A 37 -4.31 -12.95 -15.79
N ALA A 38 -4.99 -12.67 -14.67
CA ALA A 38 -6.41 -12.91 -14.51
C ALA A 38 -7.22 -12.05 -15.51
N LYS A 39 -6.90 -10.75 -15.62
CA LYS A 39 -7.50 -9.84 -16.62
C LYS A 39 -7.36 -10.42 -18.03
N ARG A 40 -6.13 -10.76 -18.42
CA ARG A 40 -5.82 -11.33 -19.74
C ARG A 40 -6.60 -12.61 -20.03
N ARG A 41 -6.71 -13.52 -19.05
CA ARG A 41 -7.46 -14.77 -19.20
C ARG A 41 -8.96 -14.55 -19.27
N SER A 42 -9.50 -13.63 -18.46
CA SER A 42 -10.93 -13.30 -18.46
C SER A 42 -11.37 -12.71 -19.80
N ALA A 43 -10.48 -11.99 -20.49
CA ALA A 43 -10.71 -11.50 -21.83
C ALA A 43 -10.78 -12.61 -22.90
N VAL A 44 -10.25 -13.81 -22.62
CA VAL A 44 -10.18 -14.93 -23.57
C VAL A 44 -11.22 -16.02 -23.28
N LEU A 45 -11.37 -16.41 -22.00
CA LEU A 45 -12.10 -17.64 -21.61
C LEU A 45 -13.61 -17.47 -21.51
N SER A 46 -14.10 -16.26 -21.25
CA SER A 46 -15.46 -15.76 -21.40
C SER A 46 -15.62 -14.63 -20.38
N HIS A 47 -15.96 -13.45 -20.88
CA HIS A 47 -16.13 -12.20 -20.12
C HIS A 47 -17.21 -12.25 -19.03
N CYS A 48 -17.83 -13.41 -18.79
CA CYS A 48 -18.79 -13.62 -17.71
C CYS A 48 -18.14 -13.77 -16.32
N VAL A 49 -16.85 -14.06 -16.22
CA VAL A 49 -16.14 -14.32 -14.94
C VAL A 49 -15.66 -13.03 -14.26
N PHE A 50 -16.01 -11.86 -14.79
CA PHE A 50 -15.55 -10.57 -14.23
C PHE A 50 -15.90 -10.40 -12.75
N PRO A 51 -17.15 -10.65 -12.28
CA PRO A 51 -17.49 -10.44 -10.87
C PRO A 51 -16.66 -11.30 -9.91
N GLU A 52 -16.54 -12.61 -10.17
CA GLU A 52 -15.76 -13.53 -9.33
C GLU A 52 -14.27 -13.19 -9.34
N MET A 53 -13.75 -12.78 -10.50
CA MET A 53 -12.37 -12.35 -10.62
C MET A 53 -12.12 -11.08 -9.80
N ILE A 54 -12.99 -10.06 -9.91
CA ILE A 54 -12.89 -8.83 -9.13
C ILE A 54 -12.90 -9.16 -7.63
N PHE A 55 -13.80 -10.05 -7.19
CA PHE A 55 -13.87 -10.50 -5.80
C PHE A 55 -12.55 -11.17 -5.34
N ALA A 56 -12.02 -12.09 -6.16
CA ALA A 56 -10.77 -12.79 -5.84
C ALA A 56 -9.57 -11.82 -5.76
N ILE A 57 -9.50 -10.85 -6.69
CA ILE A 57 -8.43 -9.84 -6.72
C ILE A 57 -8.54 -8.89 -5.52
N ASN A 58 -9.74 -8.41 -5.19
CA ASN A 58 -9.98 -7.61 -3.98
C ASN A 58 -9.41 -8.32 -2.75
N LYS A 59 -9.70 -9.61 -2.60
CA LYS A 59 -9.19 -10.42 -1.48
C LYS A 59 -7.66 -10.55 -1.48
N MET A 60 -7.03 -10.67 -2.66
CA MET A 60 -5.57 -10.70 -2.77
C MET A 60 -4.95 -9.36 -2.34
N PHE A 61 -5.51 -8.23 -2.78
CA PHE A 61 -5.05 -6.92 -2.34
C PHE A 61 -5.22 -6.72 -0.83
N SER A 62 -6.34 -7.14 -0.25
CA SER A 62 -6.54 -7.09 1.21
C SER A 62 -5.43 -7.81 1.97
N TYR A 63 -4.97 -8.97 1.49
CA TYR A 63 -3.86 -9.68 2.14
C TYR A 63 -2.53 -8.94 2.09
N VAL A 64 -2.23 -8.27 0.97
CA VAL A 64 -1.02 -7.43 0.87
C VAL A 64 -1.12 -6.26 1.85
N ILE A 65 -2.28 -5.61 1.92
CA ILE A 65 -2.53 -4.48 2.82
C ILE A 65 -2.37 -4.90 4.29
N GLU A 66 -2.87 -6.07 4.69
CA GLU A 66 -2.64 -6.61 6.04
C GLU A 66 -1.15 -6.83 6.31
N GLY A 67 -0.39 -7.36 5.33
CA GLY A 67 1.07 -7.46 5.42
C GLY A 67 1.74 -6.10 5.66
N GLY A 68 1.30 -5.06 4.94
CA GLY A 68 1.79 -3.70 5.13
C GLY A 68 1.48 -3.14 6.53
N LYS A 69 0.30 -3.44 7.09
CA LYS A 69 -0.03 -3.06 8.48
C LYS A 69 0.91 -3.73 9.49
N GLU A 70 1.29 -5.00 9.27
CA GLU A 70 2.25 -5.69 10.13
C GLU A 70 3.67 -5.11 10.03
N VAL A 71 4.12 -4.74 8.82
CA VAL A 71 5.39 -4.01 8.65
C VAL A 71 5.37 -2.71 9.44
N LEU A 72 4.29 -1.92 9.32
CA LEU A 72 4.14 -0.66 10.04
C LEU A 72 4.17 -0.86 11.57
N LYS A 73 3.48 -1.89 12.09
CA LYS A 73 3.54 -2.23 13.51
C LYS A 73 4.96 -2.54 13.97
N LYS A 74 5.71 -3.34 13.20
CA LYS A 74 7.12 -3.64 13.51
C LYS A 74 8.00 -2.39 13.48
N ILE A 75 7.79 -1.47 12.52
CA ILE A 75 8.49 -0.17 12.48
C ILE A 75 8.21 0.62 13.76
N LEU A 76 6.95 0.75 14.16
CA LEU A 76 6.56 1.54 15.34
C LEU A 76 7.20 1.04 16.64
N VAL A 77 7.28 -0.28 16.83
CA VAL A 77 7.92 -0.88 18.01
C VAL A 77 9.43 -0.66 18.04
N ASN A 78 10.07 -0.48 16.89
CA ASN A 78 11.51 -0.26 16.77
C ASN A 78 11.92 1.21 16.86
N ILE A 79 10.98 2.15 17.02
CA ILE A 79 11.29 3.56 17.25
C ILE A 79 11.93 3.72 18.62
N LYS A 80 13.22 4.09 18.64
CA LYS A 80 14.01 4.35 19.85
C LYS A 80 14.33 5.84 19.99
N PRO A 81 14.69 6.33 21.19
CA PRO A 81 15.27 7.67 21.36
C PRO A 81 16.61 7.78 20.63
N GLY A 82 16.91 8.95 20.07
CA GLY A 82 18.15 9.22 19.34
C GLY A 82 18.07 8.93 17.84
N GLU A 83 19.22 8.98 17.19
CA GLU A 83 19.36 8.78 15.75
C GLU A 83 19.36 7.30 15.38
N ASN A 84 18.53 6.93 14.41
CA ASN A 84 18.49 5.57 13.86
C ASN A 84 18.36 5.64 12.34
N TRP A 85 19.49 5.83 11.67
CA TRP A 85 19.59 5.90 10.21
C TRP A 85 19.02 4.66 9.53
N ASN A 86 19.23 3.47 10.08
CA ASN A 86 18.70 2.23 9.51
C ASN A 86 17.16 2.24 9.50
N LEU A 87 16.53 2.62 10.62
CA LEU A 87 15.07 2.70 10.71
C LEU A 87 14.50 3.78 9.78
N PHE A 88 15.21 4.91 9.63
CA PHE A 88 14.84 5.94 8.66
C PHE A 88 14.84 5.38 7.23
N GLN A 89 15.92 4.71 6.82
CA GLN A 89 16.03 4.12 5.47
C GLN A 89 14.93 3.08 5.21
N ILE A 90 14.70 2.18 6.17
CA ILE A 90 13.62 1.18 6.08
C ILE A 90 12.26 1.86 5.92
N CYS A 91 11.97 2.87 6.73
CA CYS A 91 10.68 3.57 6.67
C CYS A 91 10.52 4.35 5.37
N LEU A 92 11.60 4.94 4.84
CA LEU A 92 11.62 5.62 3.55
C LEU A 92 11.33 4.64 2.40
N THR A 93 12.03 3.49 2.36
CA THR A 93 11.79 2.44 1.37
C THR A 93 10.36 1.91 1.45
N PHE A 94 9.84 1.72 2.66
CA PHE A 94 8.48 1.26 2.86
C PHE A 94 7.43 2.29 2.43
N LEU A 95 7.69 3.59 2.67
CA LEU A 95 6.85 4.68 2.17
C LEU A 95 6.81 4.71 0.64
N GLN A 96 7.98 4.60 0.00
CA GLN A 96 8.08 4.56 -1.46
C GLN A 96 7.32 3.36 -2.04
N SER A 97 7.58 2.15 -1.54
CA SER A 97 6.89 0.93 -1.99
C SER A 97 5.38 0.98 -1.78
N SER A 98 4.91 1.59 -0.68
CA SER A 98 3.47 1.74 -0.42
C SER A 98 2.82 2.76 -1.36
N GLY A 99 3.53 3.85 -1.68
CA GLY A 99 3.08 4.83 -2.67
C GLY A 99 3.02 4.26 -4.09
N GLU A 100 4.04 3.48 -4.48
CA GLU A 100 4.06 2.75 -5.75
C GLU A 100 2.90 1.77 -5.86
N PHE A 101 2.62 1.01 -4.78
CA PHE A 101 1.48 0.11 -4.71
C PHE A 101 0.14 0.85 -4.87
N LEU A 102 -0.05 1.99 -4.20
CA LEU A 102 -1.27 2.78 -4.36
C LEU A 102 -1.46 3.24 -5.81
N ARG A 103 -0.40 3.75 -6.44
CA ARG A 103 -0.43 4.20 -7.84
C ARG A 103 -0.79 3.05 -8.78
N GLU A 104 -0.15 1.90 -8.61
CA GLU A 104 -0.38 0.73 -9.44
C GLU A 104 -1.79 0.16 -9.24
N LEU A 105 -2.34 0.24 -8.03
CA LEU A 105 -3.70 -0.19 -7.74
C LEU A 105 -4.74 0.71 -8.42
N TYR A 106 -4.48 2.02 -8.52
CA TYR A 106 -5.26 2.94 -9.36
C TYR A 106 -5.13 2.64 -10.87
N PHE A 107 -3.94 2.22 -11.32
CA PHE A 107 -3.74 1.82 -12.71
C PHE A 107 -4.53 0.55 -13.05
N VAL A 108 -4.44 -0.48 -12.20
CA VAL A 108 -5.21 -1.73 -12.33
C VAL A 108 -6.73 -1.46 -12.32
N GLU A 109 -7.21 -0.58 -11.45
CA GLU A 109 -8.60 -0.14 -11.44
C GLU A 109 -9.04 0.36 -12.82
N SER A 110 -8.30 1.32 -13.39
CA SER A 110 -8.59 1.91 -14.72
C SER A 110 -8.58 0.85 -15.83
N GLU A 111 -7.56 -0.02 -15.82
CA GLU A 111 -7.41 -1.09 -16.81
C GLU A 111 -8.55 -2.11 -16.76
N PHE A 112 -9.00 -2.49 -15.56
CA PHE A 112 -10.13 -3.40 -15.41
C PHE A 112 -11.44 -2.77 -15.86
N LYS A 113 -11.70 -1.50 -15.49
CA LYS A 113 -12.88 -0.77 -15.98
C LYS A 113 -12.92 -0.75 -17.50
N SER A 114 -11.81 -0.36 -18.13
CA SER A 114 -11.66 -0.32 -19.58
C SER A 114 -11.93 -1.69 -20.20
N CYS A 115 -11.28 -2.75 -19.68
CA CYS A 115 -11.44 -4.11 -20.16
C CYS A 115 -12.90 -4.61 -20.11
N ILE A 116 -13.62 -4.34 -19.01
CA ILE A 116 -15.01 -4.76 -18.84
C ILE A 116 -15.91 -4.02 -19.83
N LEU A 117 -15.76 -2.69 -19.93
CA LEU A 117 -16.59 -1.86 -20.80
C LEU A 117 -16.35 -2.17 -22.29
N THR A 118 -15.10 -2.39 -22.71
CA THR A 118 -14.80 -2.78 -24.10
C THR A 118 -15.43 -4.12 -24.49
N ASN A 119 -15.58 -5.05 -23.53
CA ASN A 119 -16.09 -6.39 -23.79
C ASN A 119 -17.55 -6.60 -23.37
N GLU A 120 -18.27 -5.54 -23.02
CA GLU A 120 -19.61 -5.58 -22.46
C GLU A 120 -20.59 -6.43 -23.29
N GLN A 121 -20.76 -6.10 -24.57
CA GLN A 121 -21.74 -6.78 -25.42
C GLN A 121 -21.45 -8.28 -25.52
N ARG A 122 -20.16 -8.63 -25.58
CA ARG A 122 -19.72 -10.02 -25.61
C ARG A 122 -19.99 -10.70 -24.26
N ALA A 123 -19.74 -10.01 -23.15
CA ALA A 123 -20.02 -10.50 -21.81
C ALA A 123 -21.52 -10.78 -21.60
N LEU A 124 -22.40 -9.85 -22.01
CA LEU A 124 -23.85 -9.98 -21.90
C LEU A 124 -24.44 -11.04 -22.84
N ASN A 125 -23.82 -11.27 -24.00
CA ASN A 125 -24.25 -12.33 -24.89
C ASN A 125 -23.83 -13.71 -24.39
N VAL A 126 -22.63 -13.83 -23.83
CA VAL A 126 -22.13 -15.10 -23.29
C VAL A 126 -22.80 -15.43 -21.95
N SER A 127 -23.17 -14.42 -21.15
CA SER A 127 -23.82 -14.66 -19.85
C SER A 127 -25.16 -15.38 -19.97
N LYS A 128 -25.83 -15.32 -21.12
CA LYS A 128 -27.06 -16.11 -21.41
C LYS A 128 -26.83 -17.62 -21.32
N TYR A 129 -25.60 -18.08 -21.48
CA TYR A 129 -25.21 -19.49 -21.36
C TYR A 129 -24.82 -19.88 -19.93
N LEU A 130 -24.77 -18.95 -18.98
CA LEU A 130 -24.57 -19.27 -17.57
C LEU A 130 -25.84 -19.90 -17.02
N LEU A 131 -25.71 -21.08 -16.41
CA LEU A 131 -26.82 -21.80 -15.80
C LEU A 131 -27.34 -21.14 -14.51
N VAL A 132 -26.61 -20.16 -13.96
CA VAL A 132 -26.92 -19.49 -12.70
C VAL A 132 -27.39 -18.07 -12.97
N GLU A 133 -28.69 -17.82 -12.76
CA GLU A 133 -29.33 -16.53 -13.04
C GLU A 133 -28.74 -15.39 -12.19
N ASP A 134 -28.44 -15.65 -10.91
CA ASP A 134 -27.82 -14.69 -10.01
C ASP A 134 -26.52 -14.12 -10.57
N LYS A 135 -25.71 -14.95 -11.25
CA LYS A 135 -24.43 -14.55 -11.85
C LYS A 135 -24.62 -13.69 -13.10
N GLN A 136 -25.71 -13.89 -13.82
CA GLN A 136 -26.07 -13.02 -14.94
C GLN A 136 -26.49 -11.64 -14.44
N ILE A 137 -27.27 -11.59 -13.35
CA ILE A 137 -27.71 -10.35 -12.71
C ILE A 137 -26.52 -9.59 -12.13
N GLU A 138 -25.62 -10.29 -11.41
CA GLU A 138 -24.40 -9.71 -10.83
C GLU A 138 -23.52 -9.04 -11.89
N LEU A 139 -23.25 -9.73 -13.01
CA LEU A 139 -22.50 -9.17 -14.13
C LEU A 139 -23.18 -7.93 -14.74
N LYS A 140 -24.50 -7.99 -14.97
CA LYS A 140 -25.28 -6.85 -15.48
C LYS A 140 -25.19 -5.65 -14.53
N ASN A 141 -25.30 -5.90 -13.23
CA ASN A 141 -25.22 -4.86 -12.21
C ASN A 141 -23.83 -4.18 -12.21
N VAL A 142 -22.75 -4.96 -12.27
CA VAL A 142 -21.38 -4.40 -12.36
C VAL A 142 -21.22 -3.53 -13.60
N ILE A 143 -21.67 -4.00 -14.76
CA ILE A 143 -21.62 -3.23 -16.02
C ILE A 143 -22.44 -1.95 -15.91
N ASN A 144 -23.67 -2.04 -15.39
CA ASN A 144 -24.56 -0.89 -15.25
C ASN A 144 -23.96 0.15 -14.31
N LEU A 145 -23.41 -0.27 -13.16
CA LEU A 145 -22.75 0.62 -12.20
C LEU A 145 -21.55 1.34 -12.84
N LEU A 146 -20.71 0.61 -13.58
CA LEU A 146 -19.58 1.19 -14.30
C LEU A 146 -19.99 2.23 -15.36
N LYS A 147 -21.18 2.09 -15.94
CA LYS A 147 -21.72 3.03 -16.93
C LYS A 147 -22.39 4.24 -16.30
N SER A 148 -23.14 4.03 -15.22
CA SER A 148 -23.93 5.08 -14.58
C SER A 148 -23.09 6.01 -13.72
N ASP A 149 -22.02 5.48 -13.11
CA ASP A 149 -21.17 6.21 -12.17
C ASP A 149 -19.70 6.03 -12.56
N SER A 150 -19.14 7.08 -13.18
CA SER A 150 -17.72 7.12 -13.58
C SER A 150 -16.77 6.96 -12.38
N ASP A 151 -17.22 7.41 -11.21
CA ASP A 151 -16.43 7.43 -9.98
C ASP A 151 -16.56 6.12 -9.18
N TRP A 152 -17.47 5.23 -9.57
CA TRP A 152 -17.62 3.92 -8.93
C TRP A 152 -16.36 3.09 -9.10
N LYS A 153 -15.77 2.61 -7.98
CA LYS A 153 -14.49 1.88 -7.98
C LYS A 153 -14.71 0.37 -7.74
N LEU A 154 -14.15 -0.46 -8.60
CA LEU A 154 -14.11 -1.94 -8.50
C LEU A 154 -13.34 -2.41 -7.26
N PHE A 155 -12.24 -1.72 -6.96
CA PHE A 155 -11.33 -2.00 -5.85
C PHE A 155 -11.40 -0.90 -4.78
N LYS A 156 -12.60 -0.33 -4.55
CA LYS A 156 -12.82 0.77 -3.60
C LYS A 156 -12.20 0.51 -2.23
N GLU A 157 -12.48 -0.67 -1.65
CA GLU A 157 -12.01 -1.03 -0.32
C GLU A 157 -10.48 -1.13 -0.25
N PRO A 158 -9.78 -1.88 -1.13
CA PRO A 158 -8.33 -1.85 -1.20
C PRO A 158 -7.72 -0.46 -1.41
N ILE A 159 -8.31 0.38 -2.27
CA ILE A 159 -7.83 1.75 -2.52
C ILE A 159 -7.85 2.55 -1.22
N GLN A 160 -9.00 2.62 -0.56
CA GLN A 160 -9.16 3.40 0.67
C GLN A 160 -8.29 2.87 1.80
N ALA A 161 -8.19 1.54 1.93
CA ALA A 161 -7.35 0.93 2.95
C ALA A 161 -5.85 1.21 2.69
N THR A 162 -5.43 1.25 1.43
CA THR A 162 -4.06 1.61 1.04
C THR A 162 -3.77 3.09 1.26
N GLU A 163 -4.70 3.99 0.92
CA GLU A 163 -4.58 5.43 1.20
C GLU A 163 -4.38 5.69 2.70
N LYS A 164 -5.19 5.02 3.53
CA LYS A 164 -5.06 5.08 5.00
C LYS A 164 -3.71 4.55 5.47
N LEU A 165 -3.25 3.43 4.91
CA LEU A 165 -1.94 2.86 5.23
C LEU A 165 -0.82 3.85 4.86
N CYS A 166 -0.82 4.40 3.64
CA CYS A 166 0.14 5.41 3.19
C CYS A 166 0.16 6.65 4.10
N SER A 167 -1.02 7.13 4.52
CA SER A 167 -1.12 8.26 5.45
C SER A 167 -0.45 7.95 6.80
N HIS A 168 -0.68 6.77 7.37
CA HIS A 168 -0.03 6.36 8.62
C HIS A 168 1.48 6.17 8.46
N ILE A 169 1.93 5.61 7.32
CA ILE A 169 3.36 5.45 7.04
C ILE A 169 4.02 6.82 6.91
N TYR A 170 3.39 7.76 6.21
CA TYR A 170 3.88 9.13 6.06
C TYR A 170 4.01 9.84 7.42
N GLN A 171 3.00 9.75 8.28
CA GLN A 171 3.06 10.29 9.64
C GLN A 171 4.18 9.64 10.48
N THR A 172 4.38 8.34 10.32
CA THR A 172 5.44 7.59 11.02
C THR A 172 6.82 8.00 10.51
N PHE A 173 6.98 8.10 9.19
CA PHE A 173 8.19 8.61 8.55
C PHE A 173 8.52 10.00 9.07
N TYR A 174 7.55 10.93 9.07
CA TYR A 174 7.75 12.27 9.61
C TYR A 174 8.26 12.25 11.06
N LYS A 175 7.65 11.43 11.93
CA LYS A 175 8.11 11.27 13.32
C LYS A 175 9.54 10.76 13.41
N ILE A 176 9.93 9.78 12.57
CA ILE A 176 11.28 9.22 12.54
C ILE A 176 12.29 10.26 12.03
N SER A 177 11.94 11.00 10.98
CA SER A 177 12.80 12.03 10.36
C SER A 177 13.11 13.19 11.30
N PHE A 178 12.12 13.64 12.08
CA PHE A 178 12.30 14.75 13.03
C PHE A 178 12.81 14.30 14.40
N ARG A 179 12.81 12.99 14.70
CA ARG A 179 13.28 12.44 15.98
C ARG A 179 14.69 12.87 16.36
N PRO A 180 15.71 12.83 15.45
CA PRO A 180 17.07 13.22 15.79
C PRO A 180 17.14 14.70 16.15
N ILE A 181 16.42 15.56 15.41
CA ILE A 181 16.35 17.01 15.67
C ILE A 181 15.77 17.25 17.07
N SER A 182 14.62 16.65 17.39
CA SER A 182 14.02 16.78 18.72
C SER A 182 14.96 16.27 19.82
N PHE A 183 15.64 15.14 19.59
CA PHE A 183 16.58 14.59 20.55
C PHE A 183 17.73 15.54 20.85
N TYR A 184 18.39 16.11 19.84
CA TYR A 184 19.50 17.05 20.06
C TYR A 184 19.03 18.38 20.69
N LEU A 185 17.84 18.88 20.34
CA LEU A 185 17.24 20.05 20.98
C LEU A 185 16.94 19.80 22.47
N GLU A 186 16.40 18.65 22.84
CA GLU A 186 16.15 18.28 24.24
C GLU A 186 17.45 18.18 25.05
N GLN A 187 18.56 17.78 24.44
CA GLN A 187 19.87 17.74 25.10
C GLN A 187 20.42 19.16 25.30
N LEU A 188 20.22 20.06 24.33
CA LEU A 188 20.59 21.47 24.42
C LEU A 188 19.84 22.22 25.53
N GLU A 189 18.55 21.95 25.75
CA GLU A 189 17.79 22.57 26.84
C GLU A 189 18.30 22.13 28.23
N LYS A 190 18.82 20.90 28.36
CA LYS A 190 19.41 20.40 29.61
C LYS A 190 20.78 21.00 29.89
N VAL A 191 21.53 21.38 28.85
CA VAL A 191 22.70 22.23 28.96
C VAL A 191 22.19 23.64 29.25
N LYS A 192 21.92 23.93 30.53
CA LYS A 192 21.51 25.26 31.01
C LYS A 192 22.23 26.31 30.16
N PHE A 193 21.47 27.21 29.53
CA PHE A 193 22.02 28.48 29.05
C PHE A 193 22.57 29.20 30.28
N SER A 194 23.77 28.82 30.70
CA SER A 194 24.49 29.48 31.78
C SER A 194 24.59 30.93 31.34
N LYS A 195 23.88 31.77 32.10
CA LYS A 195 24.00 33.21 32.03
C LYS A 195 25.50 33.54 32.08
N GLU A 196 25.89 34.55 31.30
CA GLU A 196 27.25 35.08 31.15
C GLU A 196 28.09 34.25 30.17
N THR A 197 28.51 34.76 29.01
CA THR A 197 29.31 35.98 28.84
C THR A 197 28.83 36.85 27.66
N SER A 198 29.02 38.15 27.82
CA SER A 198 29.01 39.14 26.75
C SER A 198 30.23 38.92 25.85
N ASP A 199 30.09 38.12 24.80
CA ASP A 199 31.10 38.04 23.74
C ASP A 199 30.44 38.30 22.39
N ASP A 200 30.91 39.37 21.74
CA ASP A 200 30.54 39.87 20.40
C ASP A 200 30.89 38.92 19.23
N HIS A 201 31.05 37.62 19.51
CA HIS A 201 31.46 36.60 18.53
C HIS A 201 30.42 35.50 18.27
N ARG A 202 29.14 35.74 18.58
CA ARG A 202 28.04 34.76 18.45
C ARG A 202 27.49 34.52 17.03
N LEU A 203 28.32 34.66 15.98
CA LEU A 203 27.90 34.38 14.60
C LEU A 203 28.36 33.01 14.05
N SER A 204 29.04 32.20 14.86
CA SER A 204 29.30 30.79 14.54
C SER A 204 28.08 29.95 14.96
N PRO A 205 27.54 29.07 14.09
CA PRO A 205 26.66 28.00 14.56
C PRO A 205 27.36 27.29 15.71
N ARG A 206 26.73 27.26 16.89
CA ARG A 206 27.29 26.55 18.05
C ARG A 206 27.67 25.14 17.60
N GLU A 207 28.76 24.57 18.10
CA GLU A 207 29.26 23.22 17.73
C GLU A 207 28.22 22.09 17.85
N TYR A 208 27.09 22.37 18.50
CA TYR A 208 25.92 21.50 18.64
C TYR A 208 24.91 21.59 17.48
N ILE A 209 25.12 22.49 16.51
CA ILE A 209 24.29 22.73 15.32
C ILE A 209 24.98 22.21 14.03
N THR A 210 26.30 22.00 14.08
CA THR A 210 27.09 21.33 13.02
C THR A 210 27.02 19.82 13.14
#